data_AF-R6XNC4-F1
#
_entry.id   AF-R6XNC4-F1
#
_cell.length_a   1.000
_cell.length_b   1.000
_cell.length_c   1.000
_cell.angle_alpha   90.00
_cell.angle_beta   90.00
_cell.angle_gamma   90.00
#
_symmetry.space_group_name_H-M   'P 1'
#
loop_
_entity.id
_entity.type
_entity.pdbx_description
1 polymer ?
#
loop_
_entity_poly.entity_id
_entity_poly.type
_entity_poly.pdbx_seq_one_letter_code
_entity_poly.pdbx_strand_id
1 'polypeptide(L)'
;MNVKIFERFRTVNDTFFTKKAEFFKTLKSLYAENLEKKKKLVEKAQELADSTEWKKTGDKLVALQKEWKATGIVPRKQGELLWKSFMEACNKFFDARNKANAGTRNTERTNLDKKREVISQLKALLENPVENAQQALQKLTEQYNAIGHVPFKDKDALYQEYHEVLDKIYKELNVSNAKRRLSNFKNNLKSVTEKGGDALDSERNRLLRRYDQLRSDITTYENNLGFLNAASKKGNSLVEEMNRKVQKLKDELELIKQKIKAIDAENK
;
A
#
# COMPACT_ATOMS: atom_id res chain seq x y z
N MET A 1 23.41 -86.18 17.02
CA MET A 1 23.12 -85.06 16.10
C MET A 1 22.14 -84.04 16.70
N ASN A 2 21.08 -84.47 17.40
CA ASN A 2 20.08 -83.58 18.03
C ASN A 2 20.61 -82.59 19.10
N VAL A 3 21.57 -82.99 19.92
CA VAL A 3 22.09 -82.13 21.02
C VAL A 3 22.73 -80.84 20.47
N LYS A 4 23.58 -80.95 19.44
CA LYS A 4 24.24 -79.79 18.80
C LYS A 4 23.26 -78.82 18.13
N ILE A 5 22.13 -79.32 17.61
CA ILE A 5 21.08 -78.49 17.01
C ILE A 5 20.32 -77.73 18.09
N PHE A 6 19.97 -78.42 19.19
CA PHE A 6 19.29 -77.84 20.33
C PHE A 6 20.13 -76.77 21.03
N GLU A 7 21.43 -77.01 21.23
CA GLU A 7 22.38 -76.02 21.78
C GLU A 7 22.46 -74.76 20.91
N ARG A 8 22.59 -74.91 19.58
CA ARG A 8 22.58 -73.78 18.64
C ARG A 8 21.27 -72.99 18.70
N PHE A 9 20.12 -73.67 18.72
CA PHE A 9 18.82 -73.02 18.85
C PHE A 9 18.73 -72.23 20.15
N ARG A 10 19.14 -72.82 21.28
CA ARG A 10 19.16 -72.15 22.58
C ARG A 10 20.04 -70.91 22.57
N THR A 11 21.28 -70.99 22.08
CA THR A 11 22.18 -69.84 22.02
C THR A 11 21.61 -68.69 21.18
N VAL A 12 20.98 -69.00 20.04
CA VAL A 12 20.33 -67.99 19.19
C VAL A 12 19.13 -67.37 19.89
N ASN A 13 18.32 -68.18 20.58
CA ASN A 13 17.16 -67.76 21.35
C ASN A 13 17.58 -66.83 22.50
N ASP A 14 18.56 -67.24 23.31
CA ASP A 14 19.12 -66.46 24.41
C ASP A 14 19.68 -65.12 23.89
N THR A 15 20.43 -65.14 22.77
CA THR A 15 20.94 -63.91 22.13
C THR A 15 19.81 -62.99 21.65
N PHE A 16 18.76 -63.55 21.05
CA PHE A 16 17.60 -62.79 20.59
C PHE A 16 16.86 -62.14 21.76
N PHE A 17 16.57 -62.89 22.83
CA PHE A 17 15.85 -62.34 23.99
C PHE A 17 16.68 -61.31 24.77
N THR A 18 18.00 -61.48 24.86
CA THR A 18 18.90 -60.44 25.41
C THR A 18 18.84 -59.16 24.58
N LYS A 19 19.03 -59.25 23.26
CA LYS A 19 18.94 -58.07 22.36
C LYS A 19 17.55 -57.43 22.39
N LYS A 20 16.49 -58.24 22.47
CA LYS A 20 15.11 -57.76 22.61
C LYS A 20 14.93 -56.99 23.92
N ALA A 21 15.42 -57.51 25.04
CA ALA A 21 15.34 -56.84 26.33
C ALA A 21 16.12 -55.52 26.32
N GLU A 22 17.32 -55.50 25.75
CA GLU A 22 18.13 -54.28 25.57
C GLU A 22 17.41 -53.25 24.69
N PHE A 23 16.82 -53.68 23.56
CA PHE A 23 16.04 -52.81 22.68
C PHE A 23 14.83 -52.18 23.40
N PHE A 24 14.06 -52.95 24.17
CA PHE A 24 12.94 -52.37 24.92
C PHE A 24 13.40 -51.47 26.07
N LYS A 25 14.55 -51.75 26.68
CA LYS A 25 15.17 -50.89 27.69
C LYS A 25 15.57 -49.53 27.11
N THR A 26 16.26 -49.52 25.96
CA THR A 26 16.66 -48.28 25.28
C THR A 26 15.44 -47.51 24.77
N LEU A 27 14.45 -48.20 24.21
CA LEU A 27 13.20 -47.59 23.77
C LEU A 27 12.44 -46.92 24.93
N LYS A 28 12.38 -47.58 26.09
CA LYS A 28 11.75 -47.01 27.30
C LYS A 28 12.48 -45.76 27.78
N SER A 29 13.81 -45.74 27.76
CA SER A 29 14.60 -44.54 28.11
C SER A 29 14.33 -43.40 27.14
N LEU A 30 14.36 -43.69 25.83
CA LEU A 30 14.11 -42.70 24.78
C LEU A 30 12.70 -42.09 24.88
N TYR A 31 11.70 -42.91 25.18
CA TYR A 31 10.34 -42.43 25.44
C TYR A 31 10.24 -41.55 26.66
N ALA A 32 10.90 -41.91 27.77
CA ALA A 32 10.92 -41.07 28.97
C ALA A 32 11.60 -39.72 28.70
N GLU A 33 12.75 -39.71 28.02
CA GLU A 33 13.46 -38.49 27.64
C GLU A 33 12.64 -37.58 26.72
N ASN A 34 12.02 -38.15 25.68
CA ASN A 34 11.16 -37.39 24.76
C ASN A 34 9.92 -36.85 25.46
N LEU A 35 9.37 -37.59 26.43
CA LEU A 35 8.22 -37.16 27.20
C LEU A 35 8.56 -35.99 28.13
N GLU A 36 9.70 -36.03 28.81
CA GLU A 36 10.18 -34.90 29.61
C GLU A 36 10.48 -33.66 28.76
N LYS A 37 11.05 -33.84 27.56
CA LYS A 37 11.19 -32.75 26.59
C LYS A 37 9.84 -32.15 26.22
N LYS A 38 8.85 -32.98 25.86
CA LYS A 38 7.49 -32.51 25.51
C LYS A 38 6.79 -31.81 26.67
N LYS A 39 6.94 -32.28 27.91
CA LYS A 39 6.44 -31.58 29.10
C LYS A 39 7.02 -30.17 29.23
N LYS A 40 8.33 -30.03 29.13
CA LYS A 40 9.00 -28.71 29.17
C LYS A 40 8.53 -27.78 28.06
N LEU A 41 8.21 -28.31 26.87
CA LEU A 41 7.62 -27.51 25.79
C LEU A 41 6.22 -27.01 26.13
N VAL A 42 5.40 -27.85 26.77
CA VAL A 42 4.06 -27.46 27.25
C VAL A 42 4.17 -26.36 28.30
N GLU A 43 5.03 -26.53 29.31
CA GLU A 43 5.24 -25.55 30.37
C GLU A 43 5.65 -24.19 29.80
N LYS A 44 6.65 -24.16 28.91
CA LYS A 44 7.07 -22.94 28.21
C LYS A 44 5.94 -22.31 27.39
N ALA A 45 5.10 -23.12 26.73
CA ALA A 45 3.96 -22.59 25.98
C ALA A 45 2.89 -22.00 26.91
N GLN A 46 2.66 -22.60 28.08
CA GLN A 46 1.73 -22.12 29.10
C GLN A 46 2.20 -20.80 29.72
N GLU A 47 3.48 -20.67 30.04
CA GLU A 47 4.07 -19.40 30.54
C GLU A 47 3.89 -18.25 29.54
N LEU A 48 3.92 -18.57 28.25
CA LEU A 48 3.77 -17.60 27.16
C LEU A 48 2.30 -17.31 26.80
N ALA A 49 1.35 -18.08 27.31
CA ALA A 49 -0.04 -18.05 26.87
C ALA A 49 -0.75 -16.71 27.16
N ASP A 50 -0.35 -16.04 28.24
CA ASP A 50 -0.91 -14.76 28.71
C ASP A 50 -0.03 -13.54 28.34
N SER A 51 1.04 -13.74 27.58
CA SER A 51 1.94 -12.65 27.19
C SER A 51 1.30 -11.71 26.17
N THR A 52 1.50 -10.40 26.34
CA THR A 52 1.03 -9.35 25.43
C THR A 52 2.09 -8.89 24.41
N GLU A 53 3.30 -9.48 24.46
CA GLU A 53 4.39 -9.24 23.51
C GLU A 53 4.13 -9.98 22.18
N TRP A 54 3.11 -9.54 21.43
CA TRP A 54 2.49 -10.31 20.35
C TRP A 54 3.45 -10.88 19.29
N LYS A 55 4.45 -10.09 18.88
CA LYS A 55 5.42 -10.50 17.85
C LYS A 55 6.44 -11.48 18.42
N LYS A 56 7.14 -11.06 19.50
CA LYS A 56 8.20 -11.85 20.13
C LYS A 56 7.69 -13.18 20.68
N THR A 57 6.52 -13.18 21.31
CA THR A 57 5.91 -14.40 21.84
C THR A 57 5.36 -15.30 20.73
N GLY A 58 4.78 -14.71 19.68
CA GLY A 58 4.34 -15.48 18.51
C GLY A 58 5.49 -16.25 17.85
N ASP A 59 6.64 -15.60 17.64
CA ASP A 59 7.83 -16.24 17.07
C ASP A 59 8.37 -17.37 17.96
N LYS A 60 8.36 -17.17 19.29
CA LYS A 60 8.74 -18.21 20.26
C LYS A 60 7.81 -19.42 20.23
N LEU A 61 6.49 -19.22 20.19
CA LEU A 61 5.51 -20.32 20.12
C LEU A 61 5.66 -21.13 18.82
N VAL A 62 5.95 -20.47 17.69
CA VAL A 62 6.26 -21.15 16.42
C VAL A 62 7.57 -21.96 16.53
N ALA A 63 8.58 -21.45 17.21
CA ALA A 63 9.82 -22.19 17.47
C ALA A 63 9.55 -23.44 18.33
N LEU A 64 8.74 -23.32 19.40
CA LEU A 64 8.33 -24.45 20.24
C LEU A 64 7.54 -25.51 19.45
N GLN A 65 6.68 -25.09 18.51
CA GLN A 65 5.98 -26.02 17.60
C GLN A 65 6.96 -26.80 16.71
N LYS A 66 8.04 -26.16 16.24
CA LYS A 66 9.08 -26.84 15.46
C LYS A 66 9.86 -27.82 16.34
N GLU A 67 10.23 -27.42 17.55
CA GLU A 67 10.92 -28.28 18.53
C GLU A 67 10.05 -29.49 18.93
N TRP A 68 8.74 -29.29 19.08
CA TRP A 68 7.78 -30.37 19.33
C TRP A 68 7.79 -31.42 18.21
N LYS A 69 7.73 -30.99 16.95
CA LYS A 69 7.77 -31.87 15.78
C LYS A 69 9.11 -32.60 15.64
N ALA A 70 10.21 -31.96 16.05
CA ALA A 70 11.54 -32.56 16.07
C ALA A 70 11.71 -33.56 17.24
N THR A 71 10.90 -33.46 18.28
CA THR A 71 10.96 -34.38 19.43
C THR A 71 10.39 -35.73 19.03
N GLY A 72 11.16 -36.80 19.30
CA GLY A 72 10.84 -38.15 18.87
C GLY A 72 9.55 -38.74 19.46
N ILE A 73 9.32 -40.01 19.13
CA ILE A 73 8.11 -40.74 19.50
C ILE A 73 8.02 -40.87 21.03
N VAL A 74 6.78 -40.82 21.53
CA VAL A 74 6.40 -41.00 22.94
C VAL A 74 5.20 -41.95 23.01
N PRO A 75 4.86 -42.51 24.19
CA PRO A 75 3.65 -43.31 24.35
C PRO A 75 2.40 -42.52 23.93
N ARG A 76 1.58 -43.11 23.06
CA ARG A 76 0.48 -42.42 22.38
C ARG A 76 -0.44 -41.63 23.30
N LYS A 77 -0.92 -42.24 24.39
CA LYS A 77 -1.84 -41.60 25.35
C LYS A 77 -1.23 -40.33 25.99
N GLN A 78 0.03 -40.39 26.39
CA GLN A 78 0.72 -39.26 27.02
C GLN A 78 1.05 -38.18 26.01
N GLY A 79 1.47 -38.57 24.80
CA GLY A 79 1.73 -37.65 23.69
C GLY A 79 0.49 -36.86 23.27
N GLU A 80 -0.66 -37.53 23.14
CA GLU A 80 -1.94 -36.89 22.80
C GLU A 80 -2.37 -35.88 23.87
N LEU A 81 -2.23 -36.24 25.15
CA LEU A 81 -2.59 -35.34 26.27
C LEU A 81 -1.69 -34.10 26.30
N LEU A 82 -0.37 -34.28 26.20
CA LEU A 82 0.58 -33.16 26.17
C LEU A 82 0.37 -32.30 24.92
N TRP A 83 0.06 -32.89 23.77
CA TRP A 83 -0.24 -32.14 22.55
C TRP A 83 -1.48 -31.27 22.70
N LYS A 84 -2.55 -31.82 23.30
CA LYS A 84 -3.77 -31.07 23.57
C LYS A 84 -3.47 -29.86 24.47
N SER A 85 -2.76 -30.06 25.57
CA SER A 85 -2.38 -28.95 26.48
C SER A 85 -1.47 -27.93 25.82
N PHE A 86 -0.53 -28.36 24.97
CA PHE A 86 0.33 -27.47 24.20
C PHE A 86 -0.49 -26.59 23.22
N MET A 87 -1.44 -27.21 22.51
CA MET A 87 -2.31 -26.51 21.57
C MET A 87 -3.26 -25.56 22.26
N GLU A 88 -3.82 -25.93 23.41
CA GLU A 88 -4.67 -25.05 24.22
C GLU A 88 -3.91 -23.78 24.65
N ALA A 89 -2.67 -23.91 25.10
CA ALA A 89 -1.84 -22.76 25.46
C ALA A 89 -1.53 -21.85 24.25
N CYS A 90 -1.18 -22.45 23.10
CA CYS A 90 -0.96 -21.72 21.86
C CYS A 90 -2.23 -20.99 21.39
N ASN A 91 -3.37 -21.67 21.37
CA ASN A 91 -4.65 -21.11 20.95
C ASN A 91 -5.05 -19.94 21.85
N LYS A 92 -4.91 -20.07 23.18
CA LYS A 92 -5.19 -18.98 24.13
C LYS A 92 -4.44 -17.69 23.76
N PHE A 93 -3.13 -17.79 23.49
CA PHE A 93 -2.33 -16.64 23.06
C PHE A 93 -2.79 -16.04 21.72
N PHE A 94 -2.96 -16.89 20.70
CA PHE A 94 -3.33 -16.41 19.37
C PHE A 94 -4.75 -15.84 19.33
N ASP A 95 -5.69 -16.38 20.12
CA ASP A 95 -7.03 -15.84 20.28
C ASP A 95 -7.01 -14.48 20.99
N ALA A 96 -6.22 -14.33 22.05
CA ALA A 96 -6.01 -13.05 22.72
C ALA A 96 -5.40 -12.00 21.78
N ARG A 97 -4.37 -12.38 21.03
CA ARG A 97 -3.74 -11.55 19.98
C ARG A 97 -4.76 -11.15 18.90
N ASN A 98 -5.57 -12.10 18.43
CA ASN A 98 -6.56 -11.84 17.41
C ASN A 98 -7.65 -10.89 17.91
N LYS A 99 -8.13 -11.05 19.15
CA LYS A 99 -9.07 -10.13 19.79
C LYS A 99 -8.48 -8.73 19.95
N ALA A 100 -7.23 -8.61 20.41
CA ALA A 100 -6.53 -7.33 20.54
C ALA A 100 -6.40 -6.60 19.18
N ASN A 101 -6.22 -7.34 18.08
CA ASN A 101 -6.12 -6.78 16.74
C ASN A 101 -7.46 -6.67 16.00
N ALA A 102 -8.56 -7.23 16.53
CA ALA A 102 -9.86 -7.21 15.88
C ALA A 102 -10.43 -5.80 15.77
N GLY A 103 -10.22 -4.96 16.80
CA GLY A 103 -10.57 -3.54 16.76
C GLY A 103 -9.86 -2.81 15.62
N THR A 104 -8.55 -3.00 15.49
CA THR A 104 -7.72 -2.38 14.44
C THR A 104 -8.08 -2.85 13.03
N ARG A 105 -8.35 -4.15 12.84
CA ARG A 105 -8.77 -4.66 11.52
C ARG A 105 -10.14 -4.12 11.11
N ASN A 106 -11.06 -3.97 12.06
CA ASN A 106 -12.37 -3.40 11.78
C ASN A 106 -12.28 -1.90 11.46
N THR A 107 -11.44 -1.15 12.18
CA THR A 107 -11.22 0.28 11.90
C THR A 107 -10.50 0.50 10.57
N GLU A 108 -9.48 -0.29 10.23
CA GLU A 108 -8.80 -0.24 8.92
C GLU A 108 -9.78 -0.53 7.77
N ARG A 109 -10.62 -1.56 7.90
CA ARG A 109 -11.63 -1.89 6.89
C ARG A 109 -12.70 -0.80 6.77
N THR A 110 -13.17 -0.26 7.89
CA THR A 110 -14.11 0.88 7.90
C THR A 110 -13.48 2.11 7.25
N ASN A 111 -12.20 2.37 7.49
CA ASN A 111 -11.45 3.46 6.85
C ASN A 111 -11.31 3.24 5.34
N LEU A 112 -11.07 2.00 4.91
CA LEU A 112 -11.00 1.65 3.49
C LEU A 112 -12.33 1.95 2.78
N ASP A 113 -13.46 1.54 3.38
CA ASP A 113 -14.79 1.79 2.82
C ASP A 113 -15.08 3.30 2.75
N LYS A 114 -14.76 4.06 3.80
CA LYS A 114 -14.88 5.54 3.80
C LYS A 114 -14.02 6.20 2.72
N LYS A 115 -12.78 5.75 2.52
CA LYS A 115 -11.91 6.32 1.47
C LYS A 115 -12.41 6.00 0.07
N ARG A 116 -12.93 4.79 -0.15
CA ARG A 116 -13.58 4.41 -1.42
C ARG A 116 -14.82 5.25 -1.69
N GLU A 117 -15.62 5.53 -0.67
CA GLU A 117 -16.78 6.42 -0.79
C GLU A 117 -16.37 7.84 -1.21
N VAL A 118 -15.31 8.40 -0.62
CA VAL A 118 -14.78 9.71 -1.04
C VAL A 118 -14.29 9.68 -2.50
N ILE A 119 -13.60 8.62 -2.91
CA ILE A 119 -13.18 8.45 -4.32
C ILE A 119 -14.40 8.36 -5.25
N SER A 120 -15.47 7.68 -4.84
CA SER A 120 -16.74 7.62 -5.59
C SER A 120 -17.34 9.01 -5.76
N GLN A 121 -17.38 9.81 -4.69
CA GLN A 121 -17.86 11.20 -4.73
C GLN A 121 -17.00 12.10 -5.62
N LEU A 122 -15.67 11.90 -5.62
CA LEU A 122 -14.76 12.59 -6.54
C LEU A 122 -15.05 12.22 -8.00
N LYS A 123 -15.29 10.94 -8.30
CA LYS A 123 -15.69 10.50 -9.65
C LYS A 123 -17.03 11.11 -10.08
N ALA A 124 -18.01 11.17 -9.17
CA ALA A 124 -19.30 11.81 -9.45
C ALA A 124 -19.14 13.31 -9.75
N LEU A 125 -18.22 14.00 -9.04
CA LEU A 125 -17.90 15.40 -9.29
C LEU A 125 -17.19 15.61 -10.64
N LEU A 126 -16.45 14.62 -11.13
CA LEU A 126 -15.87 14.63 -12.47
C LEU A 126 -16.95 14.51 -13.56
N GLU A 127 -17.95 13.65 -13.37
CA GLU A 127 -19.05 13.46 -14.33
C GLU A 127 -20.05 14.62 -14.34
N ASN A 128 -20.36 15.17 -13.17
CA ASN A 128 -21.32 16.26 -13.01
C ASN A 128 -20.70 17.44 -12.25
N PRO A 129 -19.94 18.31 -12.95
CA PRO A 129 -19.31 19.46 -12.32
C PRO A 129 -20.36 20.44 -11.78
N VAL A 130 -20.35 20.67 -10.47
CA VAL A 130 -21.16 21.70 -9.82
C VAL A 130 -20.49 23.08 -9.90
N GLU A 131 -21.24 24.18 -9.80
CA GLU A 131 -20.68 25.55 -9.86
C GLU A 131 -19.53 25.78 -8.86
N ASN A 132 -19.58 25.11 -7.70
CA ASN A 132 -18.57 25.18 -6.65
C ASN A 132 -17.64 23.94 -6.62
N ALA A 133 -17.36 23.35 -7.78
CA ALA A 133 -16.56 22.13 -7.90
C ALA A 133 -15.19 22.24 -7.19
N GLN A 134 -14.58 23.42 -7.16
CA GLN A 134 -13.31 23.65 -6.46
C GLN A 134 -13.45 23.56 -4.92
N GLN A 135 -14.53 24.10 -4.34
CA GLN A 135 -14.79 24.00 -2.90
C GLN A 135 -15.18 22.57 -2.51
N ALA A 136 -15.98 21.90 -3.35
CA ALA A 136 -16.34 20.51 -3.13
C ALA A 136 -15.12 19.58 -3.20
N LEU A 137 -14.22 19.79 -4.18
CA LEU A 137 -12.95 19.08 -4.28
C LEU A 137 -12.07 19.26 -3.03
N GLN A 138 -11.98 20.49 -2.51
CA GLN A 138 -11.22 20.77 -1.29
C GLN A 138 -11.81 20.01 -0.09
N LYS A 139 -13.13 20.06 0.11
CA LYS A 139 -13.80 19.32 1.20
C LYS A 139 -13.57 17.82 1.12
N LEU A 140 -13.68 17.23 -0.08
CA LEU A 140 -13.45 15.79 -0.28
C LEU A 140 -11.99 15.40 -0.04
N THR A 141 -11.04 16.26 -0.44
CA THR A 141 -9.61 16.07 -0.17
C THR A 141 -9.32 16.09 1.33
N GLU A 142 -9.90 17.05 2.06
CA GLU A 142 -9.78 17.15 3.52
C GLU A 142 -10.37 15.91 4.21
N GLN A 143 -11.56 15.45 3.77
CA GLN A 143 -12.18 14.23 4.27
C GLN A 143 -11.31 12.99 4.01
N TYR A 144 -10.76 12.84 2.79
CA TYR A 144 -9.88 11.73 2.45
C TYR A 144 -8.64 11.67 3.35
N ASN A 145 -8.03 12.84 3.61
CA ASN A 145 -6.84 12.97 4.43
C ASN A 145 -7.13 12.77 5.94
N ALA A 146 -8.33 13.15 6.39
CA ALA A 146 -8.76 12.93 7.77
C ALA A 146 -9.03 11.44 8.09
N ILE A 147 -9.30 10.62 7.08
CA ILE A 147 -9.48 9.18 7.27
C ILE A 147 -8.13 8.52 7.52
N GLY A 148 -8.04 7.77 8.62
CA GLY A 148 -6.83 7.10 9.08
C GLY A 148 -6.31 5.98 8.17
N HIS A 149 -5.51 5.09 8.76
CA HIS A 149 -4.86 4.00 8.02
C HIS A 149 -5.86 2.98 7.47
N VAL A 150 -5.51 2.41 6.31
CA VAL A 150 -6.24 1.36 5.60
C VAL A 150 -5.39 0.09 5.55
N PRO A 151 -5.96 -1.08 5.24
CA PRO A 151 -5.20 -2.32 5.15
C PRO A 151 -4.02 -2.19 4.18
N PHE A 152 -2.85 -2.66 4.61
CA PHE A 152 -1.61 -2.50 3.83
C PHE A 152 -1.73 -3.02 2.39
N LYS A 153 -2.49 -4.10 2.18
CA LYS A 153 -2.74 -4.69 0.86
C LYS A 153 -3.47 -3.75 -0.11
N ASP A 154 -4.39 -2.93 0.40
CA ASP A 154 -5.26 -2.07 -0.40
C ASP A 154 -4.73 -0.63 -0.51
N LYS A 155 -3.76 -0.25 0.34
CA LYS A 155 -3.22 1.11 0.44
C LYS A 155 -2.72 1.66 -0.89
N ASP A 156 -1.88 0.90 -1.59
CA ASP A 156 -1.21 1.40 -2.80
C ASP A 156 -2.19 1.54 -3.97
N ALA A 157 -3.09 0.57 -4.14
CA ALA A 157 -4.13 0.62 -5.17
C ALA A 157 -5.08 1.81 -4.95
N LEU A 158 -5.51 2.03 -3.70
CA LEU A 158 -6.38 3.13 -3.33
C LEU A 158 -5.73 4.50 -3.56
N TYR A 159 -4.43 4.61 -3.25
CA TYR A 159 -3.66 5.83 -3.48
C TYR A 159 -3.58 6.18 -4.97
N GLN A 160 -3.28 5.19 -5.82
CA GLN A 160 -3.23 5.39 -7.28
C GLN A 160 -4.59 5.84 -7.82
N GLU A 161 -5.66 5.14 -7.45
CA GLU A 161 -7.02 5.45 -7.90
C GLU A 161 -7.44 6.87 -7.49
N TYR A 162 -7.15 7.27 -6.25
CA TYR A 162 -7.41 8.62 -5.76
C TYR A 162 -6.67 9.70 -6.58
N HIS A 163 -5.37 9.52 -6.83
CA HIS A 163 -4.56 10.48 -7.57
C HIS A 163 -4.97 10.59 -9.04
N GLU A 164 -5.28 9.47 -9.70
CA GLU A 164 -5.78 9.48 -11.07
C GLU A 164 -7.10 10.25 -11.22
N VAL A 165 -8.01 10.12 -10.25
CA VAL A 165 -9.28 10.86 -10.24
C VAL A 165 -9.02 12.35 -10.00
N LEU A 166 -8.17 12.71 -9.04
CA LEU A 166 -7.81 14.10 -8.80
C LEU A 166 -7.19 14.77 -10.03
N ASP A 167 -6.24 14.11 -10.69
CA ASP A 167 -5.56 14.63 -11.86
C ASP A 167 -6.55 14.93 -13.01
N LYS A 168 -7.53 14.04 -13.20
CA LYS A 168 -8.62 14.24 -14.17
C LYS A 168 -9.48 15.46 -13.79
N ILE A 169 -9.87 15.58 -12.52
CA ILE A 169 -10.68 16.72 -12.05
C ILE A 169 -9.92 18.03 -12.23
N TYR A 170 -8.64 18.09 -11.85
CA TYR A 170 -7.83 19.30 -12.02
C TYR A 170 -7.68 19.69 -13.48
N LYS A 171 -7.52 18.72 -14.38
CA LYS A 171 -7.45 18.96 -15.82
C LYS A 171 -8.76 19.56 -16.35
N GLU A 172 -9.90 18.98 -16.01
CA GLU A 172 -11.21 19.49 -16.44
C GLU A 172 -11.50 20.89 -15.85
N LEU A 173 -11.19 21.12 -14.57
CA LEU A 173 -11.32 22.43 -13.95
C LEU A 173 -10.43 23.48 -14.62
N ASN A 174 -9.20 23.13 -15.00
CA ASN A 174 -8.30 24.03 -15.71
C ASN A 174 -8.85 24.38 -17.11
N VAL A 175 -9.32 23.38 -17.85
CA VAL A 175 -9.95 23.57 -19.17
C VAL A 175 -11.20 24.45 -19.07
N SER A 176 -12.08 24.18 -18.10
CA SER A 176 -13.29 24.97 -17.84
C SER A 176 -12.95 26.44 -17.52
N ASN A 177 -11.96 26.65 -16.64
CA ASN A 177 -11.47 27.99 -16.31
C ASN A 177 -10.85 28.72 -17.51
N ALA A 178 -10.08 28.03 -18.35
CA ALA A 178 -9.52 28.58 -19.58
C ALA A 178 -10.63 28.99 -20.57
N LYS A 179 -11.64 28.13 -20.77
CA LYS A 179 -12.82 28.43 -21.60
C LYS A 179 -13.56 29.66 -21.09
N ARG A 180 -13.81 29.76 -19.77
CA ARG A 180 -14.45 30.93 -19.16
C ARG A 180 -13.65 32.22 -19.37
N ARG A 181 -12.33 32.18 -19.16
CA ARG A 181 -11.42 33.32 -19.41
C ARG A 181 -11.45 33.75 -20.88
N LEU A 182 -11.49 32.79 -21.81
CA LEU A 182 -11.60 33.08 -23.23
C LEU A 182 -12.97 33.67 -23.59
N SER A 183 -14.06 33.15 -23.03
CA SER A 183 -15.41 33.68 -23.24
C SER A 183 -15.53 35.13 -22.73
N ASN A 184 -15.04 35.40 -21.52
CA ASN A 184 -15.01 36.76 -20.98
C ASN A 184 -14.15 37.69 -21.84
N PHE A 185 -13.03 37.19 -22.36
CA PHE A 185 -12.21 37.94 -23.30
C PHE A 185 -12.97 38.25 -24.59
N LYS A 186 -13.66 37.28 -25.20
CA LYS A 186 -14.50 37.50 -26.39
C LYS A 186 -15.64 38.50 -26.14
N ASN A 187 -16.26 38.46 -24.96
CA ASN A 187 -17.29 39.43 -24.59
C ASN A 187 -16.71 40.84 -24.47
N ASN A 188 -15.51 40.99 -23.88
CA ASN A 188 -14.80 42.27 -23.84
C ASN A 188 -14.30 42.70 -25.22
N LEU A 189 -13.98 41.75 -26.10
CA LEU A 189 -13.55 42.04 -27.46
C LEU A 189 -14.62 42.82 -28.23
N LYS A 190 -15.91 42.48 -28.04
CA LYS A 190 -17.04 43.21 -28.65
C LYS A 190 -17.08 44.71 -28.30
N SER A 191 -16.63 45.10 -27.09
CA SER A 191 -16.57 46.52 -26.72
C SER A 191 -15.28 47.21 -27.22
N VAL A 192 -14.26 46.42 -27.55
CA VAL A 192 -13.02 46.92 -28.16
C VAL A 192 -13.20 47.10 -29.67
N THR A 193 -13.93 46.20 -30.35
CA THR A 193 -14.30 46.34 -31.77
C THR A 193 -15.09 47.63 -32.02
N GLU A 194 -15.98 48.01 -31.11
CA GLU A 194 -16.74 49.28 -31.18
C GLU A 194 -15.85 50.54 -31.13
N LYS A 195 -14.62 50.43 -30.60
CA LYS A 195 -13.66 51.54 -30.50
C LYS A 195 -12.77 51.69 -31.75
N GLY A 196 -12.94 50.84 -32.77
CA GLY A 196 -12.23 50.92 -34.06
C GLY A 196 -11.01 49.99 -34.18
N GLY A 197 -10.48 49.87 -35.42
CA GLY A 197 -9.42 48.91 -35.79
C GLY A 197 -8.10 49.10 -35.03
N ASP A 198 -7.71 50.35 -34.75
CA ASP A 198 -6.46 50.66 -34.03
C ASP A 198 -6.44 50.08 -32.60
N ALA A 199 -7.61 49.95 -31.97
CA ALA A 199 -7.73 49.37 -30.63
C ALA A 199 -7.55 47.85 -30.64
N LEU A 200 -8.03 47.16 -31.69
CA LEU A 200 -7.84 45.72 -31.89
C LEU A 200 -6.38 45.38 -32.17
N ASP A 201 -5.73 46.16 -33.04
CA ASP A 201 -4.32 45.95 -33.37
C ASP A 201 -3.40 46.20 -32.16
N SER A 202 -3.72 47.21 -31.35
CA SER A 202 -3.00 47.48 -30.09
C SER A 202 -3.12 46.31 -29.10
N GLU A 203 -4.32 45.76 -28.94
CA GLU A 203 -4.59 44.60 -28.07
C GLU A 203 -3.91 43.33 -28.60
N ARG A 204 -3.95 43.12 -29.91
CA ARG A 204 -3.25 42.02 -30.59
C ARG A 204 -1.74 42.09 -30.37
N ASN A 205 -1.14 43.26 -30.59
CA ASN A 205 0.29 43.49 -30.38
C ASN A 205 0.70 43.27 -28.91
N ARG A 206 -0.17 43.65 -27.95
CA ARG A 206 0.05 43.35 -26.53
C ARG A 206 0.09 41.85 -26.25
N LEU A 207 -0.85 41.09 -26.81
CA LEU A 207 -0.91 39.64 -26.65
C LEU A 207 0.27 38.94 -27.34
N LEU A 208 0.71 39.40 -28.51
CA LEU A 208 1.89 38.86 -29.20
C LEU A 208 3.17 39.03 -28.38
N ARG A 209 3.42 40.23 -27.83
CA ARG A 209 4.57 40.45 -26.93
C ARG A 209 4.54 39.51 -25.72
N ARG A 210 3.36 39.29 -25.14
CA ARG A 210 3.20 38.35 -24.02
C ARG A 210 3.42 36.90 -24.47
N TYR A 211 2.96 36.51 -25.65
CA TYR A 211 3.19 35.19 -26.23
C TYR A 211 4.70 34.92 -26.40
N ASP A 212 5.44 35.88 -26.97
CA ASP A 212 6.88 35.75 -27.17
C ASP A 212 7.64 35.66 -25.84
N GLN A 213 7.24 36.44 -24.83
CA GLN A 213 7.81 36.36 -23.49
C GLN A 213 7.61 34.96 -22.88
N LEU A 214 6.36 34.45 -22.88
CA LEU A 214 6.06 33.13 -22.32
C LEU A 214 6.82 32.02 -23.07
N ARG A 215 6.96 32.13 -24.39
CA ARG A 215 7.72 31.18 -25.20
C ARG A 215 9.21 31.18 -24.82
N SER A 216 9.79 32.36 -24.62
CA SER A 216 11.18 32.51 -24.15
C SER A 216 11.38 31.90 -22.76
N ASP A 217 10.44 32.18 -21.84
CA ASP A 217 10.47 31.65 -20.48
C ASP A 217 10.40 30.11 -20.51
N ILE A 218 9.47 29.51 -21.25
CA ILE A 218 9.34 28.05 -21.41
C ILE A 218 10.65 27.45 -21.90
N THR A 219 11.24 28.03 -22.95
CA THR A 219 12.51 27.55 -23.53
C THR A 219 13.62 27.58 -22.49
N THR A 220 13.70 28.66 -21.70
CA THR A 220 14.69 28.80 -20.63
C THR A 220 14.52 27.72 -19.56
N TYR A 221 13.28 27.48 -19.10
CA TYR A 221 13.00 26.44 -18.11
C TYR A 221 13.24 25.02 -18.66
N GLU A 222 12.91 24.74 -19.93
CA GLU A 222 13.16 23.45 -20.57
C GLU A 222 14.66 23.17 -20.75
N ASN A 223 15.44 24.17 -21.16
CA ASN A 223 16.90 24.06 -21.24
C ASN A 223 17.48 23.78 -19.84
N ASN A 224 17.07 24.53 -18.82
CA ASN A 224 17.50 24.32 -17.43
C ASN A 224 17.13 22.92 -16.92
N LEU A 225 15.94 22.42 -17.23
CA LEU A 225 15.51 21.06 -16.92
C LEU A 225 16.39 20.01 -17.61
N GLY A 226 16.77 20.23 -18.87
CA GLY A 226 17.68 19.36 -19.62
C GLY A 226 19.04 19.21 -18.94
N PHE A 227 19.60 20.31 -18.43
CA PHE A 227 20.86 20.29 -17.65
C PHE A 227 20.71 19.56 -16.30
N LEU A 228 19.59 19.75 -15.60
CA LEU A 228 19.35 19.12 -14.30
C LEU A 228 19.09 17.61 -14.37
N ASN A 229 18.42 17.14 -15.44
CA ASN A 229 18.19 15.71 -15.67
C ASN A 229 19.46 14.96 -16.09
N ALA A 230 20.37 15.59 -16.83
CA ALA A 230 21.64 14.98 -17.23
C ALA A 230 22.60 14.79 -16.04
N ALA A 231 22.48 15.61 -14.99
CA ALA A 231 23.40 15.63 -13.86
C ALA A 231 22.99 14.74 -12.67
N SER A 232 21.78 14.16 -12.63
CA SER A 232 21.27 13.46 -11.45
C SER A 232 20.58 12.13 -11.75
N LYS A 233 21.12 11.02 -11.23
CA LYS A 233 20.46 9.69 -11.18
C LYS A 233 19.37 9.59 -10.10
N LYS A 234 19.15 10.65 -9.30
CA LYS A 234 18.11 10.73 -8.24
C LYS A 234 17.71 12.21 -8.02
N GLY A 235 16.79 12.76 -8.83
CA GLY A 235 16.10 14.03 -8.54
C GLY A 235 14.71 13.73 -7.98
N ASN A 236 14.36 13.91 -6.69
CA ASN A 236 14.41 15.06 -5.78
C ASN A 236 13.59 16.26 -6.27
N SER A 237 12.33 16.33 -5.83
CA SER A 237 11.38 17.46 -5.67
C SER A 237 11.48 18.70 -6.58
N LEU A 238 12.66 19.29 -6.74
CA LEU A 238 12.91 20.48 -7.56
C LEU A 238 12.57 20.25 -9.05
N VAL A 239 12.91 19.08 -9.59
CA VAL A 239 12.59 18.73 -10.99
C VAL A 239 11.08 18.65 -11.19
N GLU A 240 10.34 18.10 -10.22
CA GLU A 240 8.87 18.04 -10.27
C GLU A 240 8.24 19.44 -10.19
N GLU A 241 8.75 20.31 -9.33
CA GLU A 241 8.30 21.71 -9.23
C GLU A 241 8.54 22.49 -10.54
N MET A 242 9.73 22.32 -11.14
CA MET A 242 10.06 22.94 -12.41
C MET A 242 9.16 22.43 -13.54
N ASN A 243 8.91 21.13 -13.62
CA ASN A 243 7.98 20.54 -14.58
C ASN A 243 6.56 21.12 -14.41
N ARG A 244 6.06 21.25 -13.18
CA ARG A 244 4.77 21.90 -12.90
C ARG A 244 4.75 23.37 -13.35
N LYS A 245 5.85 24.09 -13.17
CA LYS A 245 5.96 25.50 -13.59
C LYS A 245 5.96 25.63 -15.12
N VAL A 246 6.69 24.77 -15.83
CA VAL A 246 6.69 24.72 -17.30
C VAL A 246 5.29 24.43 -17.83
N GLN A 247 4.59 23.47 -17.23
CA GLN A 247 3.22 23.14 -17.66
C GLN A 247 2.27 24.34 -17.51
N LYS A 248 2.34 25.06 -16.39
CA LYS A 248 1.53 26.29 -16.19
C LYS A 248 1.82 27.36 -17.25
N LEU A 249 3.09 27.56 -17.61
CA LEU A 249 3.47 28.51 -18.66
C LEU A 249 2.93 28.09 -20.03
N LYS A 250 2.98 26.79 -20.34
CA LYS A 250 2.40 26.23 -21.59
C LYS A 250 0.89 26.44 -21.67
N ASP A 251 0.18 26.20 -20.56
CA ASP A 251 -1.27 26.41 -20.49
C ASP A 251 -1.63 27.90 -20.69
N GLU A 252 -0.85 28.82 -20.11
CA GLU A 252 -1.03 30.27 -20.30
C GLU A 252 -0.74 30.70 -21.75
N LEU A 253 0.35 30.19 -22.35
CA LEU A 253 0.72 30.44 -23.74
C LEU A 253 -0.41 30.03 -24.70
N GLU A 254 -0.99 28.85 -24.52
CA GLU A 254 -2.09 28.34 -25.34
C GLU A 254 -3.34 29.20 -25.19
N LEU A 255 -3.67 29.65 -23.97
CA LEU A 255 -4.79 30.59 -23.76
C LEU A 255 -4.56 31.92 -24.51
N ILE A 256 -3.35 32.47 -24.48
CA ILE A 256 -3.01 33.71 -25.21
C ILE A 256 -3.11 33.51 -26.71
N LYS A 257 -2.61 32.39 -27.23
CA LYS A 257 -2.75 32.03 -28.64
C LYS A 257 -4.22 31.97 -29.07
N GLN A 258 -5.10 31.41 -28.24
CA GLN A 258 -6.54 31.38 -28.51
C GLN A 258 -7.19 32.78 -28.48
N LYS A 259 -6.72 33.68 -27.61
CA LYS A 259 -7.16 35.09 -27.60
C LYS A 259 -6.73 35.84 -28.85
N ILE A 260 -5.48 35.69 -29.29
CA ILE A 260 -4.98 36.28 -30.54
C ILE A 260 -5.82 35.79 -31.72
N LYS A 261 -6.05 34.47 -31.80
CA LYS A 261 -6.90 33.88 -32.84
C LYS A 261 -8.34 34.42 -32.83
N ALA A 262 -8.88 34.77 -31.66
CA ALA A 262 -10.19 35.39 -31.55
C ALA A 262 -10.20 36.83 -32.10
N ILE A 263 -9.16 37.63 -31.86
CA ILE A 263 -9.00 38.96 -32.48
C ILE A 263 -8.87 38.82 -34.01
N ASP A 264 -8.00 37.91 -34.47
CA ASP A 264 -7.76 37.67 -35.91
C ASP A 264 -9.03 37.26 -36.67
N ALA A 265 -10.02 36.70 -35.97
CA ALA A 265 -11.31 36.31 -36.55
C ALA A 265 -12.29 37.49 -36.69
N GLU A 266 -12.16 38.55 -35.86
CA GLU A 266 -12.97 39.78 -35.95
C GLU A 266 -12.39 40.79 -36.95
N ASN A 267 -11.08 40.71 -37.24
CA ASN A 267 -10.38 41.55 -38.23
C ASN A 267 -10.54 41.07 -39.69
N LYS A 268 -11.33 40.02 -39.94
CA LYS A 268 -11.65 39.48 -41.28
C LYS A 268 -13.05 39.89 -41.70
#